data_AF-A0A964JEH2-F1
#
_entry.id   AF-A0A964JEH2-F1
#
_cell.length_a   1.000
_cell.length_b   1.000
_cell.length_c   1.000
_cell.angle_alpha   90.00
_cell.angle_beta   90.00
_cell.angle_gamma   90.00
#
_symmetry.space_group_name_H-M   'P 1'
#
loop_
_entity.id
_entity.type
_entity.pdbx_description
1 polymer ?
#
loop_
_entity_poly.entity_id
_entity_poly.type
_entity_poly.pdbx_seq_one_letter_code
_entity_poly.pdbx_strand_id
1 'polypeptide(L)' 'MMKKWIGGLTEVGLMLLALGIVAALLVGGNLPFFGGIVGNITALVKDLGSNGLAGLIALGIVLWLFSKRTMA' A
#
# COMPACT_ATOMS: atom_id res chain seq x y z
N MET A 1 0.44 5.82 24.17
CA MET A 1 0.80 4.40 23.96
C MET A 1 0.21 3.83 22.66
N MET A 2 -1.10 3.93 22.41
CA MET A 2 -1.74 3.40 21.18
C MET A 2 -1.11 3.87 19.85
N LYS A 3 -0.80 5.17 19.73
CA LYS A 3 -0.17 5.73 18.52
C LYS A 3 1.17 5.06 18.18
N LYS A 4 1.97 4.71 19.18
CA LYS A 4 3.28 4.04 19.00
C LYS A 4 3.13 2.60 18.51
N TRP A 5 2.15 1.87 19.04
CA TRP A 5 1.83 0.51 18.61
C TRP A 5 1.32 0.46 17.16
N ILE A 6 0.40 1.37 16.79
CA ILE A 6 -0.13 1.45 15.42
C ILE A 6 0.98 1.85 14.44
N GLY A 7 1.84 2.81 14.82
CA GLY A 7 3.00 3.19 14.03
C GLY A 7 3.94 2.02 13.76
N GLY A 8 4.39 1.34 14.82
CA GLY A 8 5.30 0.19 14.70
C GLY A 8 4.71 -0.96 13.90
N LEU A 9 3.42 -1.29 14.09
CA LEU A 9 2.77 -2.34 13.30
C LEU A 9 2.61 -1.94 11.83
N THR A 10 2.33 -0.67 11.54
CA THR A 10 2.27 -0.16 10.17
C THR A 10 3.64 -0.25 9.49
N GLU A 11 4.71 0.06 10.21
CA GLU A 11 6.08 -0.01 9.70
C GLU A 11 6.48 -1.46 9.38
N VAL A 12 6.19 -2.40 10.28
CA VAL A 12 6.38 -3.85 10.02
C VAL A 12 5.54 -4.29 8.82
N GLY A 13 4.28 -3.87 8.73
CA GLY A 13 3.42 -4.16 7.59
C GLY A 13 3.98 -3.61 6.27
N LEU A 14 4.54 -2.40 6.26
CA LEU A 14 5.19 -1.81 5.09
C LEU A 14 6.43 -2.59 4.64
N MET A 15 7.27 -3.01 5.58
CA MET A 15 8.45 -3.83 5.28
C MET A 15 8.06 -5.19 4.67
N LEU A 16 7.02 -5.82 5.21
CA LEU A 16 6.48 -7.07 4.67
C LEU A 16 5.85 -6.88 3.28
N LEU A 17 5.18 -5.74 3.04
CA LEU A 17 4.66 -5.35 1.73
C LEU A 17 5.79 -5.22 0.71
N ALA A 18 6.86 -4.50 1.06
CA ALA A 18 8.03 -4.32 0.20
C ALA A 18 8.71 -5.66 -0.12
N LEU A 19 8.91 -6.52 0.89
CA LEU A 19 9.45 -7.86 0.70
C LEU A 19 8.57 -8.70 -0.24
N GLY A 20 7.25 -8.66 -0.03
CA GLY A 20 6.30 -9.40 -0.85
C GLY A 20 6.30 -8.97 -2.31
N ILE A 21 6.42 -7.66 -2.59
CA ILE A 21 6.55 -7.13 -3.96
C ILE A 21 7.82 -7.67 -4.62
N VAL A 22 8.98 -7.57 -3.95
CA VAL A 22 10.26 -8.04 -4.49
C VAL A 22 10.21 -9.55 -4.75
N ALA A 23 9.74 -10.34 -3.79
CA ALA A 23 9.65 -11.79 -3.92
C ALA A 23 8.71 -12.21 -5.06
N ALA A 24 7.54 -11.57 -5.19
CA ALA A 24 6.57 -11.85 -6.24
C ALA A 24 7.14 -11.57 -7.64
N LEU A 25 7.91 -10.48 -7.78
CA LEU A 25 8.55 -10.11 -9.05
C LEU A 25 9.73 -11.03 -9.42
N LEU A 26 10.50 -11.51 -8.44
CA LEU A 26 11.67 -12.36 -8.68
C LEU A 26 11.30 -13.81 -9.00
N VAL A 27 10.36 -14.39 -8.25
CA VAL A 27 9.98 -15.81 -8.39
C VAL A 27 9.02 -15.99 -9.57
N GLY A 28 8.15 -15.02 -9.82
CA GLY A 28 7.04 -15.14 -10.75
C GLY A 28 5.95 -16.09 -10.22
N GLY A 29 4.70 -15.87 -10.66
CA GLY A 29 3.57 -16.67 -10.21
C GLY A 29 3.05 -16.30 -8.81
N ASN A 30 2.17 -17.15 -8.27
CA ASN A 30 1.47 -16.89 -7.00
C ASN A 30 2.21 -17.52 -5.82
N LEU A 31 2.94 -16.71 -5.05
CA LEU A 31 3.55 -17.16 -3.79
C LEU A 31 2.46 -17.45 -2.74
N PRO A 32 2.53 -18.56 -1.97
CA PRO A 32 1.46 -18.94 -1.05
C PRO A 32 1.21 -17.96 0.11
N PHE A 33 2.18 -17.11 0.47
CA PHE A 33 2.06 -16.12 1.57
C PHE A 33 2.17 -14.65 1.12
N PHE A 34 2.77 -14.40 -0.05
CA PHE A 34 2.96 -13.05 -0.61
C PHE A 34 2.19 -12.85 -1.93
N GLY A 35 1.41 -13.86 -2.32
CA GLY A 35 0.59 -13.87 -3.52
C GLY A 35 -0.49 -12.80 -3.47
N GLY A 36 -0.75 -12.16 -4.61
CA GLY A 36 -1.80 -11.14 -4.73
C GLY A 36 -1.43 -9.74 -4.27
N ILE A 37 -0.27 -9.49 -3.65
CA ILE A 37 0.15 -8.14 -3.24
C ILE A 37 0.22 -7.20 -4.45
N VAL A 38 0.96 -7.62 -5.49
CA VAL A 38 1.10 -6.85 -6.73
C VAL A 38 -0.26 -6.67 -7.40
N GLY A 39 -1.07 -7.73 -7.47
CA GLY A 39 -2.42 -7.68 -8.05
C GLY A 39 -3.35 -6.70 -7.34
N ASN A 40 -3.32 -6.67 -6.01
CA ASN A 40 -4.13 -5.75 -5.21
C ASN A 40 -3.73 -4.29 -5.44
N ILE A 41 -2.42 -4.01 -5.52
CA ILE A 41 -1.91 -2.66 -5.83
C ILE A 41 -2.33 -2.26 -7.24
N THR A 42 -2.14 -3.14 -8.23
CA THR A 42 -2.53 -2.85 -9.62
C THR A 42 -4.03 -2.66 -9.77
N ALA A 43 -4.85 -3.45 -9.07
CA ALA A 43 -6.31 -3.29 -9.04
C ALA A 43 -6.70 -1.93 -8.44
N LEU A 44 -6.10 -1.55 -7.31
CA LEU A 44 -6.37 -0.25 -6.68
C LEU A 44 -5.97 0.91 -7.59
N VAL A 45 -4.80 0.85 -8.24
CA VAL A 45 -4.37 1.86 -9.21
C VAL A 45 -5.33 1.93 -10.41
N LYS A 46 -5.78 0.79 -10.91
CA LYS A 46 -6.75 0.71 -12.00
C LYS A 46 -8.08 1.34 -11.60
N ASP A 47 -8.59 1.02 -10.42
CA ASP A 47 -9.84 1.57 -9.90
C ASP A 47 -9.74 3.08 -9.71
N LEU A 48 -8.64 3.58 -9.17
CA LEU A 48 -8.40 5.03 -9.08
C LEU A 48 -8.34 5.66 -10.48
N GLY A 49 -7.70 5.04 -11.45
CA GLY A 49 -7.64 5.54 -12.82
C GLY A 49 -8.98 5.54 -13.55
N SER A 50 -9.80 4.50 -13.36
CA SER A 50 -11.09 4.35 -14.06
C SER A 50 -12.19 5.27 -13.54
N ASN A 51 -12.05 5.78 -12.30
CA ASN A 51 -13.01 6.70 -11.69
C ASN A 51 -12.77 8.19 -12.05
N GLY A 52 -11.80 8.51 -12.91
CA GLY A 52 -11.56 9.87 -13.41
C GLY A 52 -11.31 10.89 -12.29
N LEU A 53 -12.12 11.95 -12.21
CA LEU A 53 -11.99 12.99 -11.19
C LEU A 53 -12.16 12.46 -9.76
N ALA A 54 -13.09 11.53 -9.53
CA ALA A 54 -13.30 10.96 -8.20
C ALA A 54 -12.07 10.17 -7.72
N GLY A 55 -11.39 9.49 -8.65
CA GLY A 55 -10.12 8.81 -8.37
C GLY A 55 -8.98 9.76 -7.99
N LEU A 56 -8.87 10.90 -8.68
CA LEU A 56 -7.89 11.95 -8.33
C LEU A 56 -8.17 12.57 -6.97
N ILE A 57 -9.44 12.82 -6.63
CA ILE A 57 -9.83 13.31 -5.31
C ILE A 57 -9.44 12.29 -4.23
N ALA A 58 -9.77 11.02 -4.43
CA ALA A 58 -9.41 9.95 -3.50
C ALA A 58 -7.89 9.85 -3.31
N LEU A 59 -7.10 9.88 -4.39
CA LEU A 59 -5.65 9.90 -4.32
C LEU A 59 -5.12 11.12 -3.55
N GLY A 60 -5.67 12.31 -3.79
CA GLY A 60 -5.31 13.54 -3.07
C GLY A 60 -5.54 13.44 -1.57
N ILE A 61 -6.67 12.85 -1.15
CA ILE A 61 -6.97 12.61 0.27
C ILE A 61 -5.96 11.64 0.89
N VAL A 62 -5.64 10.54 0.19
CA VAL A 62 -4.66 9.56 0.65
C VAL A 62 -3.29 10.21 0.84
N LEU A 63 -2.80 10.94 -0.16
CA LEU A 63 -1.52 11.64 -0.09
C LEU A 63 -1.49 12.67 1.05
N TRP A 64 -2.57 13.44 1.24
CA TRP A 64 -2.69 14.40 2.33
C TRP A 64 -2.60 13.74 3.72
N LEU A 65 -3.25 12.58 3.88
CA LEU A 65 -3.21 11.80 5.13
C LEU A 65 -1.79 11.31 5.45
N PHE A 66 -1.04 10.86 4.44
CA PHE A 66 0.35 10.43 4.61
C PHE A 66 1.30 11.61 4.88
N SER A 67 1.12 12.75 4.23
CA SER A 67 1.92 13.96 4.48
C SER A 67 1.77 14.49 5.90
N LYS A 68 0.59 14.29 6.53
CA LYS A 68 0.36 14.61 7.96
C LYS A 68 1.15 13.72 8.94
N ARG A 69 1.74 12.61 8.48
CA ARG A 69 2.49 11.66 9.34
C ARG A 69 3.95 12.09 9.59
N THR A 70 4.50 13.03 8.81
CA THR A 70 5.92 13.46 8.89
C THR A 70 6.23 14.51 9.97
N MET A 71 5.26 14.86 10.83
CA MET A 71 5.49 15.81 11.94
C MET A 71 4.87 15.25 13.22
N ALA A 72 5.49 14.22 13.81
CA ALA A 72 5.29 13.81 15.21
C ALA A 72 6.47 12.96 15.70
#